data_AF-A0A363SGX3-F1
#
_entry.id   AF-A0A363SGX3-F1
#
_cell.length_a   1.000
_cell.length_b   1.000
_cell.length_c   1.000
_cell.angle_alpha   90.00
_cell.angle_beta   90.00
_cell.angle_gamma   90.00
#
_symmetry.space_group_name_H-M   'P 1'
#
loop_
_entity.id
_entity.type
_entity.pdbx_description
1 polymer ?
#
loop_
_entity_poly.entity_id
_entity_poly.type
_entity_poly.pdbx_seq_one_letter_code
_entity_poly.pdbx_strand_id
1 'polypeptide(L)'
;MKKILVWDLPVRLGHWLMAGGFALAWVTGDSESWRLVHVFAGGTVTAVALFRLLWGIVGSKHARFSSFVRGPRQAFAYLKSLLCFSPQHYTGHNPAGGWAVMLLLFLALASGASGWLTYQELGGEWLEELHEFATGLMLAVVAVHLAGVLVGSLMHGENLPRAMITGRKQGEPGEAIAGQRWLGAMLLLGWAAAGAWWLAK
;
A
#
# COMPACT_ATOMS: atom_id res chain seq x y z
N MET A 1 -21.04 5.70 -17.53
CA MET A 1 -19.84 5.96 -16.71
C MET A 1 -19.01 7.10 -17.29
N LYS A 2 -18.50 8.00 -16.45
CA LYS A 2 -17.58 9.09 -16.83
C LYS A 2 -16.25 8.93 -16.09
N LYS A 3 -15.20 9.58 -16.57
CA LYS A 3 -13.90 9.60 -15.88
C LYS A 3 -13.95 10.52 -14.65
N ILE A 4 -14.01 9.93 -13.46
CA ILE A 4 -14.14 10.62 -12.17
C ILE A 4 -12.85 10.52 -11.36
N LEU A 5 -12.64 11.47 -10.44
CA LEU A 5 -11.55 11.39 -9.47
C LEU A 5 -11.94 10.46 -8.31
N VAL A 6 -11.18 9.39 -8.10
CA VAL A 6 -11.43 8.37 -7.08
C VAL A 6 -10.36 8.41 -5.99
N TRP A 7 -9.09 8.44 -6.37
CA TRP A 7 -7.98 8.46 -5.41
C TRP A 7 -7.38 9.86 -5.29
N ASP A 8 -7.30 10.35 -4.05
CA ASP A 8 -6.63 11.59 -3.72
C ASP A 8 -5.11 11.48 -3.85
N LEU A 9 -4.42 12.61 -3.78
CA LEU A 9 -2.96 12.65 -3.94
C LEU A 9 -2.21 11.92 -2.81
N PRO A 10 -2.60 12.01 -1.52
CA PRO A 10 -1.95 11.25 -0.45
C PRO A 10 -1.99 9.74 -0.65
N VAL A 11 -3.12 9.17 -1.07
CA VAL A 11 -3.22 7.73 -1.38
C VAL A 11 -2.27 7.37 -2.52
N ARG A 12 -2.17 8.22 -3.55
CA ARG A 12 -1.31 7.96 -4.70
C ARG A 12 0.18 8.05 -4.41
N LEU A 13 0.60 9.15 -3.78
CA LEU A 13 1.99 9.32 -3.38
C LEU A 13 2.40 8.25 -2.38
N GLY A 14 1.54 7.96 -1.39
CA GLY A 14 1.82 6.91 -0.40
C GLY A 14 1.99 5.55 -1.07
N HIS A 15 1.13 5.18 -2.01
CA HIS A 15 1.29 3.93 -2.76
C HIS A 15 2.63 3.84 -3.49
N TRP A 16 3.01 4.88 -4.25
CA TRP A 16 4.25 4.84 -5.03
C TRP A 16 5.51 4.95 -4.17
N LEU A 17 5.46 5.70 -3.06
CA LEU A 17 6.55 5.71 -2.06
C LEU A 17 6.69 4.34 -1.38
N MET A 18 5.58 3.70 -1.03
CA MET A 18 5.60 2.35 -0.46
C MET A 18 6.19 1.35 -1.46
N ALA A 19 5.70 1.34 -2.71
CA ALA A 19 6.15 0.41 -3.73
C ALA A 19 7.63 0.62 -4.09
N GLY A 20 8.05 1.87 -4.33
CA GLY A 20 9.43 2.21 -4.64
C GLY A 20 10.38 1.99 -3.45
N GLY A 21 9.96 2.39 -2.24
CA GLY A 21 10.73 2.18 -1.02
C GLY A 21 10.91 0.69 -0.70
N PHE A 22 9.86 -0.11 -0.84
CA PHE A 22 9.97 -1.56 -0.64
C PHE A 22 10.89 -2.21 -1.68
N ALA A 23 10.75 -1.85 -2.97
CA ALA A 23 11.62 -2.38 -4.02
C ALA A 23 13.10 -2.02 -3.78
N LEU A 24 13.38 -0.78 -3.38
CA LEU A 24 14.74 -0.34 -3.06
C LEU A 24 15.29 -1.06 -1.83
N ALA A 25 14.50 -1.17 -0.75
CA ALA A 25 14.87 -1.89 0.46
C ALA A 25 15.17 -3.36 0.16
N TRP A 26 14.33 -4.01 -0.65
CA TRP A 26 14.52 -5.41 -1.05
C TRP A 26 15.82 -5.62 -1.83
N VAL A 27 16.11 -4.79 -2.83
CA VAL A 27 17.33 -4.90 -3.65
C VAL A 27 18.60 -4.61 -2.85
N THR A 28 18.51 -3.80 -1.80
CA THR A 28 19.66 -3.37 -0.99
C THR A 28 19.82 -4.16 0.32
N GLY A 29 18.89 -5.05 0.66
CA GLY A 29 18.83 -5.72 1.96
C GLY A 29 20.01 -6.60 2.29
N ASP A 30 20.55 -7.33 1.29
CA ASP A 30 21.66 -8.26 1.50
C ASP A 30 23.04 -7.58 1.44
N SER A 31 23.10 -6.25 1.39
CA SER A 31 24.34 -5.52 1.10
C SER A 31 24.76 -4.57 2.21
N GLU A 32 25.88 -4.88 2.86
CA GLU A 32 26.50 -4.01 3.87
C GLU A 32 26.86 -2.61 3.33
N SER A 33 27.29 -2.51 2.08
CA SER A 33 27.64 -1.22 1.48
C SER A 33 26.42 -0.33 1.20
N TRP A 34 25.24 -0.94 1.02
CA TRP A 34 23.98 -0.24 0.80
C TRP A 34 23.09 -0.23 2.05
N ARG A 35 23.62 -0.61 3.22
CA ARG A 35 22.84 -0.74 4.46
C ARG A 35 22.08 0.53 4.83
N LEU A 36 22.69 1.71 4.71
CA LEU A 36 21.99 2.98 4.95
C LEU A 36 20.85 3.23 3.98
N VAL A 37 20.99 2.81 2.71
CA VAL A 37 19.93 2.92 1.71
C VAL A 37 18.79 1.96 2.05
N HIS A 38 19.10 0.73 2.46
CA HIS A 38 18.10 -0.23 2.94
C HIS A 38 17.31 0.33 4.12
N VAL A 39 17.98 0.82 5.16
CA VAL A 39 17.34 1.35 6.37
C VAL A 39 16.50 2.59 6.06
N PHE A 40 16.99 3.51 5.23
CA PHE A 40 16.23 4.70 4.84
C PHE A 40 14.99 4.35 3.99
N ALA A 41 15.12 3.39 3.08
CA ALA A 41 14.02 2.91 2.25
C ALA A 41 12.97 2.16 3.10
N GLY A 42 13.38 1.26 4.00
CA GLY A 42 12.51 0.59 4.97
C GLY A 42 11.84 1.56 5.95
N GLY A 43 12.57 2.57 6.40
CA GLY A 43 12.03 3.66 7.22
C GLY A 43 10.96 4.47 6.49
N THR A 44 11.17 4.75 5.19
CA THR A 44 10.16 5.40 4.32
C THR A 44 8.90 4.55 4.22
N VAL A 45 9.03 3.25 3.95
CA VAL A 45 7.91 2.28 3.90
C VAL A 45 7.12 2.28 5.21
N THR A 46 7.82 2.20 6.34
CA THR A 46 7.22 2.21 7.69
C THR A 46 6.48 3.51 7.96
N ALA A 47 7.09 4.65 7.68
CA ALA A 47 6.49 5.97 7.87
C ALA A 47 5.23 6.14 7.01
N VAL A 48 5.29 5.74 5.74
CA VAL A 48 4.14 5.77 4.82
C VAL A 48 3.02 4.86 5.31
N ALA A 49 3.33 3.67 5.84
CA ALA A 49 2.35 2.75 6.42
C ALA A 49 1.63 3.37 7.63
N LEU A 50 2.37 3.98 8.55
CA LEU A 50 1.81 4.70 9.71
C LEU A 50 0.90 5.86 9.28
N PHE A 51 1.35 6.68 8.34
CA PHE A 51 0.52 7.76 7.79
C PHE A 51 -0.76 7.19 7.16
N ARG A 52 -0.64 6.08 6.43
CA ARG A 52 -1.76 5.45 5.74
C ARG A 52 -2.82 4.93 6.71
N LEU A 53 -2.46 4.49 7.92
CA LEU A 53 -3.41 4.12 8.97
C LEU A 53 -4.27 5.33 9.38
N LEU A 54 -3.63 6.48 9.64
CA LEU A 54 -4.34 7.71 10.00
C LEU A 54 -5.21 8.21 8.84
N TRP A 55 -4.64 8.29 7.62
CA TRP A 55 -5.36 8.72 6.42
C TRP A 55 -6.50 7.75 6.06
N GLY A 56 -6.41 6.49 6.47
CA GLY A 56 -7.47 5.50 6.33
C GLY A 56 -8.66 5.72 7.25
N ILE A 57 -8.59 6.68 8.17
CA ILE A 57 -9.71 7.05 9.04
C ILE A 57 -10.26 8.42 8.62
N VAL A 58 -9.38 9.41 8.42
CA VAL A 58 -9.78 10.81 8.19
C VAL A 58 -9.75 11.25 6.72
N GLY A 59 -9.22 10.42 5.82
CA GLY A 59 -9.01 10.76 4.41
C GLY A 59 -10.28 10.87 3.58
N SER A 60 -10.11 10.99 2.26
CA SER A 60 -11.23 11.06 1.32
C SER A 60 -12.10 9.80 1.30
N LYS A 61 -13.27 9.87 0.65
CA LYS A 61 -14.28 8.79 0.59
C LYS A 61 -13.67 7.42 0.31
N HIS A 62 -12.80 7.31 -0.67
CA HIS A 62 -12.20 6.05 -1.11
C HIS A 62 -10.85 5.72 -0.44
N ALA A 63 -10.32 6.63 0.38
CA ALA A 63 -9.14 6.39 1.21
C ALA A 63 -9.50 5.67 2.52
N ARG A 64 -10.72 5.87 3.02
CA ARG A 64 -11.15 5.35 4.32
C ARG A 64 -11.35 3.84 4.32
N PHE A 65 -10.84 3.15 5.34
CA PHE A 65 -10.97 1.70 5.46
C PHE A 65 -12.43 1.24 5.44
N SER A 66 -13.34 2.01 6.06
CA SER A 66 -14.77 1.71 6.05
C SER A 66 -15.40 1.66 4.66
N SER A 67 -14.78 2.28 3.64
CA SER A 67 -15.33 2.28 2.28
C SER A 67 -15.05 0.99 1.53
N PHE A 68 -13.96 0.28 1.88
CA PHE A 68 -13.47 -0.85 1.09
C PHE A 68 -13.14 -2.13 1.87
N VAL A 69 -12.90 -2.05 3.18
CA VAL A 69 -12.69 -3.23 4.02
C VAL A 69 -14.06 -3.84 4.27
N ARG A 70 -14.38 -4.87 3.49
CA ARG A 70 -15.61 -5.65 3.62
C ARG A 70 -15.35 -6.91 4.44
N GLY A 71 -16.41 -7.45 5.06
CA GLY A 71 -16.31 -8.68 5.85
C GLY A 71 -15.69 -9.84 5.04
N PRO A 72 -15.00 -10.79 5.70
CA PRO A 72 -14.21 -11.83 5.03
C PRO A 72 -15.03 -12.66 4.04
N ARG A 73 -16.31 -12.94 4.35
CA ARG A 73 -17.24 -13.64 3.43
C ARG A 73 -17.41 -12.92 2.08
N GLN A 74 -17.45 -11.58 2.08
CA GLN A 74 -17.58 -10.79 0.84
C GLN A 74 -16.27 -10.81 0.03
N ALA A 75 -15.11 -10.89 0.70
CA ALA A 75 -13.83 -11.03 0.03
C ALA A 75 -13.70 -12.38 -0.68
N PHE A 76 -14.06 -13.47 -0.01
CA PHE A 76 -14.11 -14.81 -0.63
C PHE A 76 -15.14 -14.88 -1.78
N ALA A 77 -16.32 -14.28 -1.60
CA ALA A 77 -17.32 -14.20 -2.66
C ALA A 77 -16.81 -13.43 -3.90
N TYR A 78 -16.10 -12.33 -3.69
CA TYR A 78 -15.48 -11.57 -4.77
C TYR A 78 -14.40 -12.37 -5.49
N LEU A 79 -13.50 -13.05 -4.75
CA LEU A 79 -12.49 -13.91 -5.33
C LEU A 79 -13.11 -15.03 -6.17
N LYS A 80 -14.17 -15.66 -5.67
CA LYS A 80 -14.95 -16.66 -6.42
C LYS A 80 -15.58 -16.07 -7.68
N SER A 81 -16.08 -14.83 -7.63
CA SER A 81 -16.68 -14.14 -8.79
C SER A 81 -15.66 -13.88 -9.92
N LEU A 82 -14.40 -13.61 -9.56
CA LEU A 82 -13.30 -13.49 -10.53
C LEU A 82 -12.99 -14.84 -11.19
N LEU A 83 -12.95 -15.92 -10.41
CA LEU A 83 -12.72 -17.28 -10.92
C LEU A 83 -13.86 -17.78 -11.80
N CYS A 84 -15.09 -17.29 -11.59
CA CYS A 84 -16.27 -17.62 -12.40
C CYS A 84 -16.51 -16.63 -13.56
N PHE A 85 -15.57 -15.75 -13.90
CA PHE A 85 -15.68 -14.74 -14.97
C PHE A 85 -16.93 -13.84 -14.90
N SER A 86 -17.47 -13.60 -13.70
CA SER A 86 -18.59 -12.67 -13.47
C SER A 86 -18.15 -11.57 -12.49
N PRO A 87 -17.23 -10.68 -12.90
CA PRO A 87 -16.59 -9.76 -11.98
C PRO A 87 -17.57 -8.65 -11.54
N GLN A 88 -17.79 -8.55 -10.23
CA GLN A 88 -18.55 -7.45 -9.65
C GLN A 88 -17.80 -6.12 -9.81
N HIS A 89 -18.50 -5.06 -10.20
CA HIS A 89 -17.90 -3.75 -10.38
C HIS A 89 -17.78 -3.00 -9.03
N TYR A 90 -16.58 -2.47 -8.75
CA TYR A 90 -16.31 -1.63 -7.59
C TYR A 90 -15.53 -0.38 -8.03
N THR A 91 -16.10 0.80 -7.75
CA THR A 91 -15.50 2.08 -8.15
C THR A 91 -14.21 2.39 -7.38
N GLY A 92 -14.18 2.08 -6.08
CA GLY A 92 -13.00 2.19 -5.22
C GLY A 92 -12.10 0.96 -5.27
N HIS A 93 -11.66 0.49 -4.09
CA HIS A 93 -11.02 -0.83 -3.98
C HIS A 93 -12.11 -1.92 -3.97
N ASN A 94 -11.83 -3.02 -4.66
CA ASN A 94 -12.63 -4.23 -4.51
C ASN A 94 -12.33 -4.92 -3.16
N PRO A 95 -13.18 -5.84 -2.68
CA PRO A 95 -12.98 -6.51 -1.40
C PRO A 95 -11.63 -7.21 -1.25
N ALA A 96 -11.14 -7.90 -2.29
CA ALA A 96 -9.83 -8.57 -2.24
C ALA A 96 -8.67 -7.58 -2.11
N GLY A 97 -8.70 -6.49 -2.88
CA GLY A 97 -7.74 -5.40 -2.81
C GLY A 97 -7.76 -4.69 -1.46
N GLY A 98 -8.95 -4.58 -0.83
CA GLY A 98 -9.08 -4.06 0.52
C GLY A 98 -8.33 -4.89 1.56
N TRP A 99 -8.46 -6.22 1.50
CA TRP A 99 -7.71 -7.13 2.37
C TRP A 99 -6.21 -7.14 2.05
N ALA A 100 -5.83 -7.05 0.78
CA ALA A 100 -4.43 -6.91 0.39
C ALA A 100 -3.78 -5.65 1.00
N VAL A 101 -4.48 -4.51 1.00
CA VAL A 101 -4.01 -3.28 1.65
C VAL A 101 -3.79 -3.50 3.15
N MET A 102 -4.73 -4.14 3.86
CA MET A 102 -4.59 -4.39 5.29
C MET A 102 -3.40 -5.31 5.59
N LEU A 103 -3.23 -6.38 4.82
CA LEU A 103 -2.13 -7.32 4.99
C LEU A 103 -0.78 -6.66 4.68
N LEU A 104 -0.66 -5.91 3.59
CA LEU A 104 0.57 -5.20 3.23
C LEU A 104 0.93 -4.12 4.26
N LEU A 105 -0.05 -3.40 4.83
CA LEU A 105 0.20 -2.45 5.90
C LEU A 105 0.69 -3.13 7.18
N PHE A 106 0.07 -4.25 7.55
CA PHE A 106 0.50 -5.03 8.70
C PHE A 106 1.94 -5.54 8.52
N LEU A 107 2.25 -6.14 7.37
CA LEU A 107 3.59 -6.67 7.08
C LEU A 107 4.65 -5.57 7.02
N ALA A 108 4.34 -4.41 6.41
CA ALA A 108 5.23 -3.26 6.39
C ALA A 108 5.58 -2.74 7.79
N LEU A 109 4.62 -2.76 8.72
CA LEU A 109 4.85 -2.34 10.10
C LEU A 109 5.60 -3.41 10.89
N ALA A 110 5.28 -4.69 10.67
CA ALA A 110 5.98 -5.80 11.32
C ALA A 110 7.46 -5.84 10.91
N SER A 111 7.75 -5.78 9.61
CA SER A 111 9.12 -5.75 9.09
C SER A 111 9.85 -4.47 9.47
N GLY A 112 9.18 -3.32 9.42
CA GLY A 112 9.75 -2.04 9.85
C GLY A 112 10.13 -2.02 11.33
N ALA A 113 9.25 -2.53 12.20
CA ALA A 113 9.51 -2.61 13.64
C ALA A 113 10.62 -3.61 13.97
N SER A 114 10.58 -4.82 13.40
CA SER A 114 11.60 -5.82 13.66
C SER A 114 12.95 -5.42 13.11
N GLY A 115 12.99 -4.89 11.88
CA GLY A 115 14.23 -4.41 11.25
C GLY A 115 14.84 -3.22 11.99
N TRP A 116 14.03 -2.27 12.45
CA TRP A 116 14.53 -1.15 13.26
C TRP A 116 15.08 -1.62 14.61
N LEU A 117 14.41 -2.54 15.30
CA LEU A 117 14.93 -3.09 16.56
C LEU A 117 16.25 -3.84 16.35
N THR A 118 16.36 -4.67 15.30
CA THR A 118 17.63 -5.32 14.93
C THR A 118 18.72 -4.30 14.63
N TYR A 119 18.40 -3.23 13.89
CA TYR A 119 19.35 -2.15 13.59
C TYR A 119 19.88 -1.43 14.84
N GLN A 120 19.03 -1.30 15.89
CA GLN A 120 19.41 -0.74 17.19
C GLN A 120 20.11 -1.76 18.10
N GLU A 121 20.45 -2.95 17.61
CA GLU A 121 21.02 -4.06 18.39
C GLU A 121 20.12 -4.50 19.56
N LEU A 122 18.81 -4.31 19.41
CA LEU A 122 17.80 -4.70 20.39
C LEU A 122 17.15 -6.01 19.98
N GLY A 123 17.03 -6.96 20.92
CA GLY A 123 16.14 -8.12 20.83
C GLY A 123 16.69 -9.39 20.15
N GLY A 124 17.90 -9.40 19.59
CA GLY A 124 18.59 -10.64 19.18
C GLY A 124 18.03 -11.31 17.91
N GLU A 125 18.49 -12.53 17.63
CA GLU A 125 18.33 -13.20 16.32
C GLU A 125 16.88 -13.39 15.86
N TRP A 126 15.92 -13.58 16.78
CA TRP A 126 14.52 -13.79 16.40
C TRP A 126 13.88 -12.58 15.70
N LEU A 127 14.40 -11.36 15.91
CA LEU A 127 13.90 -10.16 15.21
C LEU A 127 14.39 -10.09 13.77
N GLU A 128 15.60 -10.59 13.51
CA GLU A 128 16.13 -10.76 12.16
C GLU A 128 15.29 -11.80 11.41
N GLU A 129 15.04 -12.96 12.01
CA GLU A 129 14.15 -13.98 11.44
C GLU A 129 12.73 -13.43 11.17
N LEU A 130 12.18 -12.65 12.10
CA LEU A 130 10.87 -12.01 11.91
C LEU A 130 10.90 -10.99 10.77
N HIS A 131 11.97 -10.20 10.65
CA HIS A 131 12.16 -9.25 9.56
C HIS A 131 12.22 -9.98 8.20
N GLU A 132 13.06 -11.00 8.08
CA GLU A 132 13.19 -11.83 6.88
C GLU A 132 11.87 -12.49 6.50
N PHE A 133 11.19 -13.11 7.47
CA PHE A 133 9.89 -13.73 7.23
C PHE A 133 8.83 -12.72 6.78
N ALA A 134 8.72 -11.57 7.47
CA ALA A 134 7.73 -10.55 7.16
C ALA A 134 7.97 -9.92 5.78
N THR A 135 9.23 -9.63 5.43
CA THR A 135 9.59 -9.07 4.12
C THR A 135 9.41 -10.09 2.99
N GLY A 136 9.78 -11.36 3.20
CA GLY A 136 9.55 -12.44 2.25
C GLY A 136 8.06 -12.68 1.98
N LEU A 137 7.24 -12.71 3.04
CA LEU A 137 5.78 -12.80 2.90
C LEU A 137 5.21 -11.55 2.22
N MET A 138 5.72 -10.36 2.52
CA MET A 138 5.31 -9.12 1.86
C MET A 138 5.59 -9.17 0.35
N LEU A 139 6.75 -9.69 -0.08
CA LEU A 139 7.08 -9.88 -1.49
C LEU A 139 6.08 -10.82 -2.18
N ALA A 140 5.75 -11.95 -1.54
CA ALA A 140 4.75 -12.89 -2.08
C ALA A 140 3.38 -12.22 -2.26
N VAL A 141 2.94 -11.43 -1.28
CA VAL A 141 1.68 -10.67 -1.36
C VAL A 141 1.74 -9.60 -2.45
N VAL A 142 2.87 -8.92 -2.62
CA VAL A 142 3.09 -7.97 -3.73
C VAL A 142 2.96 -8.67 -5.08
N ALA A 143 3.55 -9.85 -5.26
CA ALA A 143 3.42 -10.61 -6.51
C ALA A 143 1.95 -10.96 -6.81
N VAL A 144 1.21 -11.46 -5.81
CA VAL A 144 -0.24 -11.73 -5.93
C VAL A 144 -1.02 -10.45 -6.23
N HIS A 145 -0.68 -9.34 -5.58
CA HIS A 145 -1.29 -8.04 -5.83
C HIS A 145 -1.10 -7.58 -7.29
N LEU A 146 0.13 -7.66 -7.82
CA LEU A 146 0.43 -7.30 -9.21
C LEU A 146 -0.32 -8.20 -10.21
N ALA A 147 -0.41 -9.51 -9.94
CA ALA A 147 -1.23 -10.43 -10.73
C ALA A 147 -2.71 -10.01 -10.70
N GLY A 148 -3.24 -9.67 -9.51
CA GLY A 148 -4.61 -9.17 -9.36
C GLY A 148 -4.85 -7.84 -10.10
N VAL A 149 -3.88 -6.94 -10.10
CA VAL A 149 -3.92 -5.68 -10.87
C VAL A 149 -3.95 -5.97 -12.37
N LEU A 150 -3.14 -6.92 -12.86
CA LEU A 150 -3.14 -7.32 -14.26
C LEU A 150 -4.48 -7.93 -14.67
N VAL A 151 -4.95 -8.94 -13.94
CA VAL A 151 -6.23 -9.62 -14.19
C VAL A 151 -7.38 -8.62 -14.12
N GLY A 152 -7.43 -7.79 -13.08
CA GLY A 152 -8.45 -6.75 -12.94
C GLY A 152 -8.42 -5.73 -14.07
N SER A 153 -7.23 -5.35 -14.53
CA SER A 153 -7.11 -4.40 -15.65
C SER A 153 -7.65 -4.98 -16.96
N LEU A 154 -7.38 -6.26 -17.22
CA LEU A 154 -7.84 -6.98 -18.41
C LEU A 154 -9.35 -7.24 -18.35
N MET A 155 -9.86 -7.77 -17.22
CA MET A 155 -11.28 -8.13 -17.06
C MET A 155 -12.20 -6.93 -17.07
N HIS A 156 -11.77 -5.80 -16.51
CA HIS A 156 -12.57 -4.58 -16.45
C HIS A 156 -12.31 -3.61 -17.62
N GLY A 157 -11.33 -3.90 -18.50
CA GLY A 157 -10.95 -3.00 -19.59
C GLY A 157 -10.44 -1.64 -19.08
N GLU A 158 -9.89 -1.58 -17.88
CA GLU A 158 -9.41 -0.36 -17.24
C GLU A 158 -7.92 -0.49 -16.89
N ASN A 159 -7.09 0.49 -17.27
CA ASN A 159 -5.68 0.49 -16.88
C ASN A 159 -5.54 0.95 -15.41
N LEU A 160 -5.52 0.00 -14.47
CA LEU A 160 -5.43 0.27 -13.04
C LEU A 160 -4.11 0.97 -12.63
N PRO A 161 -2.92 0.60 -13.15
CA PRO A 161 -1.70 1.36 -12.89
C PRO A 161 -1.81 2.84 -13.30
N ARG A 162 -2.37 3.11 -14.48
CA ARG A 162 -2.61 4.49 -14.96
C ARG A 162 -3.66 5.21 -14.11
N ALA A 163 -4.68 4.50 -13.62
CA ALA A 163 -5.62 5.06 -12.67
C ALA A 163 -4.91 5.44 -11.36
N MET A 164 -3.91 4.66 -10.92
CA MET A 164 -3.11 4.95 -9.73
C MET A 164 -2.19 6.15 -9.91
N ILE A 165 -1.72 6.41 -11.13
CA ILE A 165 -0.97 7.64 -11.45
C ILE A 165 -1.89 8.85 -11.54
N THR A 166 -3.04 8.73 -12.21
CA THR A 166 -3.94 9.88 -12.50
C THR A 166 -4.98 10.16 -11.41
N GLY A 167 -5.24 9.18 -10.55
CA GLY A 167 -6.30 9.18 -9.54
C GLY A 167 -7.70 8.94 -10.11
N ARG A 168 -7.84 8.69 -11.41
CA ARG A 168 -9.12 8.70 -12.10
C ARG A 168 -9.51 7.31 -12.63
N LYS A 169 -10.78 6.93 -12.43
CA LYS A 169 -11.41 5.70 -12.97
C LYS A 169 -12.73 6.03 -13.66
N GLN A 170 -13.33 5.08 -14.37
CA GLN A 170 -14.70 5.23 -14.83
C GLN A 170 -15.66 4.98 -13.66
N GLY A 171 -16.69 5.81 -13.52
CA GLY A 171 -17.68 5.66 -12.47
C GLY A 171 -18.80 6.71 -12.59
N GLU A 172 -19.70 6.71 -11.62
CA GLU A 172 -20.80 7.65 -11.58
C GLU A 172 -20.40 8.99 -10.92
N PRO A 173 -20.89 10.15 -11.38
CA PRO A 173 -20.46 11.46 -10.87
C PRO A 173 -20.57 11.63 -9.34
N GLY A 174 -21.60 11.04 -8.72
CA GLY A 174 -21.79 11.06 -7.26
C GLY A 174 -20.75 10.25 -6.47
N GLU A 175 -19.91 9.49 -7.15
CA GLU A 175 -18.82 8.73 -6.54
C GLU A 175 -17.48 9.47 -6.54
N ALA A 176 -17.40 10.61 -7.22
CA ALA A 176 -16.20 11.42 -7.28
C ALA A 176 -15.85 12.03 -5.91
N ILE A 177 -14.56 12.11 -5.60
CA ILE A 177 -14.08 12.91 -4.45
C ILE A 177 -13.98 14.39 -4.83
N ALA A 178 -14.15 15.26 -3.83
CA ALA A 178 -14.18 16.71 -4.02
C ALA A 178 -12.84 17.32 -4.51
N GLY A 179 -11.70 16.66 -4.28
CA GLY A 179 -10.40 17.19 -4.70
C GLY A 179 -9.21 16.34 -4.23
N GLN A 180 -8.01 16.78 -4.61
CA GLN A 180 -6.76 16.02 -4.48
C GLN A 180 -6.14 16.00 -3.08
N ARG A 181 -6.62 16.85 -2.15
CA ARG A 181 -6.09 16.94 -0.77
C ARG A 181 -4.57 17.24 -0.71
N TRP A 182 -4.14 18.31 -1.38
CA TRP A 182 -2.74 18.75 -1.45
C TRP A 182 -2.05 18.90 -0.09
N LEU A 183 -2.73 19.47 0.91
CA LEU A 183 -2.17 19.57 2.26
C LEU A 183 -1.81 18.18 2.83
N GLY A 184 -2.67 17.18 2.65
CA GLY A 184 -2.39 15.81 3.06
C GLY A 184 -1.16 15.23 2.34
N ALA A 185 -0.90 15.63 1.10
CA ALA A 185 0.25 15.16 0.34
C ALA A 185 1.55 15.78 0.86
N MET A 186 1.53 17.09 1.19
CA MET A 186 2.65 17.76 1.83
C MET A 186 2.96 17.16 3.20
N LEU A 187 1.92 16.90 4.00
CA LEU A 187 2.05 16.24 5.30
C LEU A 187 2.65 14.83 5.17
N LEU A 188 2.18 14.05 4.20
CA LEU A 188 2.74 12.73 3.92
C LEU A 188 4.24 12.81 3.57
N LEU A 189 4.63 13.72 2.66
CA LEU A 189 6.03 13.85 2.25
C LEU A 189 6.92 14.28 3.41
N GLY A 190 6.49 15.27 4.19
CA GLY A 190 7.21 15.71 5.40
C GLY A 190 7.32 14.59 6.43
N TRP A 191 6.23 13.86 6.68
CA TRP A 191 6.20 12.72 7.60
C TRP A 191 7.11 11.58 7.13
N ALA A 192 7.07 11.22 5.85
CA ALA A 192 7.90 10.16 5.30
C ALA A 192 9.39 10.51 5.37
N ALA A 193 9.77 11.75 5.04
CA ALA A 193 11.15 12.22 5.14
C ALA A 193 11.63 12.24 6.61
N ALA A 194 10.82 12.79 7.53
CA ALA A 194 11.16 12.83 8.95
C ALA A 194 11.26 11.44 9.57
N GLY A 195 10.32 10.54 9.25
CA GLY A 195 10.30 9.17 9.75
C GLY A 195 11.47 8.35 9.21
N ALA A 196 11.77 8.44 7.91
CA ALA A 196 12.92 7.76 7.32
C ALA A 196 14.25 8.25 7.92
N TRP A 197 14.38 9.56 8.10
CA TRP A 197 15.55 10.14 8.75
C TRP A 197 15.70 9.69 10.21
N TRP A 198 14.61 9.69 10.98
CA TRP A 198 14.63 9.29 12.39
C TRP A 198 14.95 7.80 12.57
N LEU A 199 14.41 6.93 11.72
CA LEU A 199 14.64 5.48 11.78
C LEU A 199 16.04 5.08 11.27
N ALA A 200 16.68 5.90 10.44
CA ALA A 200 18.01 5.66 9.91
C ALA A 200 19.15 6.26 10.75
N LYS A 201 18.82 6.86 11.89
CA LYS A 201 19.77 7.47 12.83
C LYS A 201 20.06 6.52 13.98
#